data_AF-A0A7W1HP38-F1
#
_entry.id   AF-A0A7W1HP38-F1
#
_cell.length_a   1.000
_cell.length_b   1.000
_cell.length_c   1.000
_cell.angle_alpha   90.00
_cell.angle_beta   90.00
_cell.angle_gamma   90.00
#
_symmetry.space_group_name_H-M   'P 1'
#
loop_
_entity.id
_entity.type
_entity.pdbx_description
1 polymer ?
#
loop_
_entity_poly.entity_id
_entity_poly.type
_entity_poly.pdbx_seq_one_letter_code
_entity_poly.pdbx_strand_id
1 'polypeptide(L)' 'NPTPEDFREAAGLIRGYQDQALSMFDAVTAVVSRRLRMPVWTYDHHFDVVRVDVWRDA' A
#
# COMPACT_ATOMS: atom_id res chain seq x y z
N ASN A 1 -13.43 -0.85 -5.08
CA ASN A 1 -13.28 0.09 -3.95
C ASN A 1 -12.85 -0.62 -2.69
N PRO A 2 -12.12 0.07 -1.79
CA PRO A 2 -11.73 -0.48 -0.50
C PRO A 2 -12.94 -0.88 0.34
N THR A 3 -12.82 -1.98 1.06
CA THR A 3 -13.77 -2.50 2.03
C THR A 3 -13.35 -2.07 3.45
N PRO A 4 -14.25 -2.11 4.45
CA PRO A 4 -13.87 -1.90 5.85
C PRO A 4 -12.74 -2.82 6.33
N GLU A 5 -12.64 -4.03 5.77
CA GLU A 5 -11.54 -4.97 6.04
C GLU A 5 -10.20 -4.43 5.52
N ASP A 6 -10.18 -3.87 4.30
CA ASP A 6 -8.98 -3.26 3.72
C ASP A 6 -8.45 -2.12 4.61
N PHE A 7 -9.34 -1.31 5.20
CA PHE A 7 -8.94 -0.27 6.15
C PHE A 7 -8.38 -0.83 7.46
N ARG A 8 -8.96 -1.93 7.97
CA ARG A 8 -8.49 -2.57 9.20
C ARG A 8 -7.09 -3.16 9.00
N GLU A 9 -6.84 -3.79 7.86
CA GLU A 9 -5.53 -4.29 7.46
C GLU A 9 -4.53 -3.13 7.26
N ALA A 10 -4.94 -2.07 6.56
CA ALA A 10 -4.12 -0.87 6.34
C ALA A 10 -3.67 -0.23 7.67
N ALA A 11 -4.54 -0.18 8.68
CA ALA A 11 -4.17 0.28 10.02
C ALA A 11 -3.09 -0.61 10.67
N GLY A 12 -3.10 -1.91 10.39
CA GLY A 12 -2.02 -2.84 10.78
C GLY A 12 -0.71 -2.54 10.05
N LEU A 13 -0.79 -2.24 8.75
CA LEU A 13 0.37 -1.86 7.94
C LEU A 13 1.06 -0.60 8.49
N ILE A 14 0.31 0.46 8.76
CA ILE A 14 0.86 1.73 9.31
C ILE A 14 1.59 1.49 10.64
N ARG A 15 1.03 0.65 11.51
CA ARG A 15 1.67 0.28 12.78
C ARG A 15 2.97 -0.52 12.59
N GLY A 16 3.13 -1.25 11.48
CA GLY A 16 4.34 -2.02 11.18
C GLY A 16 5.48 -1.20 10.57
N TYR A 17 5.19 0.01 10.09
CA TYR A 17 6.12 0.89 9.36
C TYR A 17 6.08 2.32 9.96
N GLN A 18 6.18 2.41 11.29
CA GLN A 18 6.01 3.69 12.01
C GLN A 18 7.08 4.73 11.66
N ASP A 19 8.25 4.28 11.21
CA ASP A 19 9.39 5.08 10.78
C ASP A 19 9.23 5.68 9.38
N GLN A 20 8.25 5.20 8.59
CA GLN A 20 8.10 5.54 7.16
C GLN A 20 6.95 6.52 6.90
N ALA A 21 6.31 7.04 7.94
CA ALA A 21 5.24 8.06 7.87
C ALA A 21 4.13 7.77 6.83
N LEU A 22 3.77 6.50 6.63
CA LEU A 22 2.74 6.09 5.66
C LEU A 22 1.38 6.72 5.99
N SER A 23 0.71 7.26 4.96
CA SER A 23 -0.67 7.71 5.10
C SER A 23 -1.65 6.53 5.08
N MET A 24 -2.88 6.77 5.55
CA MET A 24 -3.97 5.81 5.39
C MET A 24 -4.25 5.51 3.91
N PHE A 25 -4.06 6.49 3.03
CA PHE A 25 -4.26 6.29 1.59
C PHE A 25 -3.22 5.32 1.02
N ASP A 26 -1.94 5.48 1.36
CA ASP A 26 -0.87 4.61 0.87
C ASP A 26 -1.08 3.18 1.35
N ALA A 27 -1.39 3.03 2.64
CA ALA A 27 -1.63 1.73 3.24
C ALA A 27 -2.84 1.00 2.63
N VAL A 28 -3.96 1.71 2.41
CA VAL A 28 -5.15 1.12 1.77
C VAL A 28 -4.87 0.78 0.30
N THR A 29 -4.15 1.64 -0.42
CA THR A 29 -3.75 1.38 -1.80
C THR A 29 -2.87 0.14 -1.89
N ALA A 30 -1.93 -0.03 -0.97
CA ALA A 30 -1.08 -1.22 -0.89
C ALA A 30 -1.88 -2.50 -0.59
N VAL A 31 -2.83 -2.45 0.34
CA VAL A 31 -3.71 -3.59 0.66
C VAL A 31 -4.57 -3.97 -0.54
N VAL A 32 -5.21 -2.99 -1.20
CA VAL A 32 -6.03 -3.23 -2.39
C VAL A 32 -5.20 -3.78 -3.55
N SER A 33 -3.99 -3.24 -3.78
CA SER A 33 -3.04 -3.74 -4.77
C SER A 33 -2.74 -5.23 -4.56
N ARG A 34 -2.39 -5.63 -3.33
CA ARG A 34 -2.12 -7.04 -2.98
C ARG A 34 -3.35 -7.92 -3.18
N ARG A 35 -4.52 -7.47 -2.72
CA ARG A 35 -5.79 -8.21 -2.84
C ARG A 35 -6.17 -8.45 -4.29
N LEU A 36 -5.97 -7.46 -5.15
CA LEU A 36 -6.28 -7.56 -6.58
C LEU A 36 -5.14 -8.17 -7.40
N ARG A 37 -3.95 -8.35 -6.80
CA ARG A 37 -2.71 -8.76 -7.49
C ARG A 37 -2.39 -7.84 -8.67
N MET A 38 -2.57 -6.54 -8.46
CA MET A 38 -2.31 -5.51 -9.45
C MET A 38 -1.21 -4.58 -8.96
N PRO A 39 -0.20 -4.27 -9.79
CA PRO A 39 0.83 -3.33 -9.40
C PRO A 39 0.26 -1.92 -9.23
N VAL A 40 0.85 -1.13 -8.33
CA VAL A 40 0.54 0.29 -8.17
C VAL A 40 1.31 1.06 -9.24
N TRP A 41 0.61 1.90 -10.00
CA TRP A 41 1.25 2.89 -10.88
C TRP A 41 1.41 4.20 -10.10
N THR A 42 2.64 4.50 -9.72
CA THR A 42 2.97 5.66 -8.88
C THR A 42 4.46 6.00 -9.01
N TYR A 43 4.81 7.24 -8.67
CA TYR A 43 6.20 7.67 -8.47
C TYR A 43 6.59 7.74 -6.99
N ASP A 44 5.66 7.45 -6.07
CA ASP A 44 5.92 7.51 -4.64
C ASP A 44 6.68 6.27 -4.14
N HIS A 45 7.89 6.51 -3.63
CA HIS A 45 8.78 5.51 -3.06
C HIS A 45 8.22 4.76 -1.83
N HIS A 46 7.19 5.30 -1.15
CA HIS A 46 6.56 4.61 -0.02
C HIS A 46 6.07 3.20 -0.40
N PHE A 47 5.64 3.01 -1.66
CA PHE A 47 5.16 1.72 -2.15
C PHE A 47 6.27 0.68 -2.34
N ASP A 48 7.50 1.12 -2.58
CA ASP A 48 8.68 0.24 -2.56
C ASP A 48 8.99 -0.26 -1.15
N VAL A 49 8.88 0.65 -0.18
CA VAL A 49 9.14 0.36 1.23
C VAL A 49 8.16 -0.66 1.78
N VAL A 50 6.87 -0.52 1.45
CA VAL A 50 5.84 -1.51 1.84
C VAL A 50 5.80 -2.74 0.93
N ARG A 51 6.79 -2.92 0.04
CA ARG A 51 6.97 -4.12 -0.79
C ARG A 51 5.72 -4.51 -1.58
N VAL A 52 5.05 -3.54 -2.20
CA VAL A 52 4.07 -3.84 -3.23
C VAL A 52 4.71 -3.76 -4.61
N ASP A 53 4.17 -4.49 -5.56
CA ASP A 53 4.63 -4.39 -6.95
C ASP A 53 4.29 -2.99 -7.46
N VAL A 54 5.31 -2.26 -7.93
CA VAL A 54 5.17 -0.96 -8.57
C VAL A 54 5.44 -1.14 -10.06
N TRP A 55 4.61 -0.54 -10.90
CA TRP A 55 4.87 -0.51 -12.34
C TRP A 55 6.09 0.39 -12.59
N ARG A 56 7.21 -0.22 -12.98
CA ARG A 56 8.37 0.45 -13.53
C ARG A 56 8.49 0.01 -14.98
N ASP A 57 8.62 0.96 -15.90
CA ASP A 57 8.72 0.62 -17.32
C ASP A 57 9.80 -0.45 -17.55
N ALA A 58 9.47 -1.42 -18.41
CA ALA A 58 10.30 -2.58 -18.73
C ALA A 58 11.58 -2.22 -19.49
#